data_AF-A0AAP9MKS2-F1
#
_entry.id   AF-A0AAP9MKS2-F1
#
_cell.length_a   1.000
_cell.length_b   1.000
_cell.length_c   1.000
_cell.angle_alpha   90.00
_cell.angle_beta   90.00
_cell.angle_gamma   90.00
#
_symmetry.space_group_name_H-M   'P 1'
#
loop_
_entity.id
_entity.type
_entity.pdbx_description
1 polymer ?
#
loop_
_entity_poly.entity_id
_entity_poly.type
_entity_poly.pdbx_seq_one_letter_code
_entity_poly.pdbx_strand_id
1 'polypeptide(L)' 'MYYILERELKKKGLTRKNISDKLGISISTVSCKLNDHSEFTIKECKEIRELLNFNGTIDELFKTE' A
#
# COMPACT_ATOMS: atom_id res chain seq x y z
N MET A 1 7.01 5.86 -7.00
CA MET A 1 6.20 5.97 -5.76
C MET A 1 4.73 5.89 -6.15
N TYR A 2 3.92 5.12 -5.40
CA TYR A 2 2.51 4.91 -5.72
C TYR A 2 1.63 6.11 -5.28
N TYR A 3 1.37 7.06 -6.18
CA TYR A 3 0.65 8.31 -5.86
C TYR A 3 -0.79 8.08 -5.37
N ILE A 4 -1.51 7.15 -6.00
CA ILE A 4 -2.91 6.85 -5.62
C ILE A 4 -2.95 6.20 -4.24
N LEU A 5 -2.08 5.22 -3.99
CA LEU A 5 -1.95 4.59 -2.69
C LEU A 5 -1.63 5.60 -1.59
N GLU A 6 -0.63 6.47 -1.77
CA GLU A 6 -0.29 7.50 -0.78
C GLU A 6 -1.46 8.47 -0.52
N ARG A 7 -2.17 8.86 -1.57
CA ARG A 7 -3.36 9.72 -1.44
C ARG A 7 -4.46 9.05 -0.61
N GLU A 8 -4.75 7.78 -0.87
CA GLU A 8 -5.79 7.05 -0.13
C GLU A 8 -5.37 6.77 1.33
N LEU A 9 -4.10 6.48 1.58
CA LEU A 9 -3.55 6.38 2.94
C LEU A 9 -3.75 7.70 3.71
N LYS A 10 -3.37 8.83 3.10
CA LYS A 10 -3.52 10.15 3.71
C LYS A 10 -4.99 10.50 3.95
N LYS A 11 -5.87 10.21 2.99
CA LYS A 11 -7.32 10.45 3.10
C LYS A 11 -7.97 9.66 4.25
N LYS A 12 -7.47 8.46 4.54
CA LYS A 12 -7.98 7.58 5.60
C LYS A 12 -7.21 7.70 6.92
N GLY A 13 -6.20 8.56 7.00
CA GLY A 13 -5.35 8.70 8.17
C GLY A 13 -4.54 7.45 8.49
N LEU A 14 -4.29 6.60 7.49
CA LEU A 14 -3.52 5.37 7.63
C LEU A 14 -2.04 5.65 7.43
N THR A 15 -1.22 4.99 8.25
CA THR A 15 0.23 5.14 8.26
C THR A 15 0.91 3.89 7.71
N ARG A 16 2.21 3.99 7.41
CA ARG A 16 3.04 2.82 7.06
C ARG A 16 3.05 1.75 8.14
N LYS A 17 2.86 2.15 9.41
CA LYS A 17 2.70 1.22 10.53
C LYS A 17 1.43 0.38 10.38
N ASN A 18 0.32 0.97 9.97
CA ASN A 18 -0.91 0.21 9.74
C ASN A 18 -0.77 -0.83 8.62
N ILE A 19 -0.03 -0.49 7.54
CA ILE A 19 0.30 -1.46 6.49
C ILE A 19 1.20 -2.57 7.04
N SER A 20 2.22 -2.21 7.82
CA SER A 20 3.14 -3.14 8.47
C SER A 20 2.40 -4.13 9.38
N ASP A 21 1.51 -3.62 10.24
CA ASP A 21 0.66 -4.42 11.12
C ASP A 21 -0.29 -5.33 10.33
N LYS A 22 -0.87 -4.84 9.22
CA LYS A 22 -1.77 -5.61 8.35
C LYS A 22 -1.06 -6.72 7.58
N LEU A 23 0.15 -6.46 7.09
CA LEU A 23 0.92 -7.40 6.27
C LEU A 23 1.81 -8.33 7.10
N GLY A 24 2.05 -8.03 8.38
CA GLY A 24 2.97 -8.77 9.23
C GLY A 24 4.45 -8.62 8.82
N ILE A 25 4.80 -7.52 8.15
CA ILE A 25 6.17 -7.22 7.70
C ILE A 25 6.69 -5.95 8.38
N SER A 26 8.01 -5.72 8.39
CA SER A 26 8.58 -4.54 9.03
C SER A 26 8.19 -3.22 8.34
N ILE A 27 8.10 -2.12 9.11
CA ILE A 27 7.86 -0.76 8.58
C ILE A 27 8.92 -0.37 7.53
N SER A 28 10.16 -0.81 7.73
CA SER A 28 11.27 -0.60 6.79
C SER A 28 11.01 -1.30 5.45
N THR A 29 10.50 -2.54 5.48
CA THR A 29 10.10 -3.29 4.29
C THR A 29 8.95 -2.61 3.55
N VAL A 30 7.93 -2.14 4.27
CA VAL A 30 6.83 -1.34 3.68
C VAL A 30 7.37 -0.10 3.00
N SER A 31 8.29 0.61 3.65
CA SER A 31 8.90 1.83 3.11
C SER A 31 9.73 1.54 1.86
N CYS A 32 10.49 0.44 1.83
CA CYS A 32 11.21 0.03 0.62
C CYS A 32 10.24 -0.27 -0.53
N LYS A 33 9.16 -1.01 -0.26
CA LYS A 33 8.17 -1.38 -1.28
C LYS A 33 7.39 -0.19 -1.82
N LEU A 34 7.00 0.76 -0.98
CA LEU A 34 6.29 1.99 -1.42
C LEU A 34 7.14 2.91 -2.29
N ASN A 35 8.47 2.87 -2.11
CA ASN A 35 9.44 3.71 -2.83
C ASN A 35 10.08 2.98 -4.02
N ASP A 36 9.44 1.94 -4.57
CA ASP A 36 9.92 1.17 -5.73
C ASP A 36 11.28 0.47 -5.55
N HIS A 37 11.74 0.27 -4.31
CA HIS A 37 12.95 -0.54 -4.05
C HIS A 37 12.65 -2.04 -4.02
N SER A 38 11.37 -2.43 -4.01
CA SER A 38 10.89 -3.82 -4.04
C SER A 38 9.41 -3.83 -4.44
N GLU A 39 8.94 -4.88 -5.10
CA GLU A 39 7.52 -5.01 -5.46
C GLU A 39 6.67 -5.57 -4.32
N PHE A 40 5.39 -5.18 -4.29
CA PHE A 40 4.37 -5.87 -3.50
C PHE A 40 3.91 -7.12 -4.25
N THR A 41 3.73 -8.22 -3.51
CA THR A 41 3.08 -9.42 -4.04
C THR A 41 1.59 -9.16 -4.24
N ILE A 42 0.95 -9.92 -5.14
CA ILE A 42 -0.50 -9.82 -5.36
C ILE A 42 -1.30 -10.00 -4.06
N LYS A 43 -0.83 -10.86 -3.15
CA LYS A 43 -1.46 -11.05 -1.84
C LYS A 43 -1.38 -9.78 -0.99
N GLU A 44 -0.20 -9.17 -0.87
CA GLU A 44 -0.03 -7.91 -0.14
C GLU A 44 -0.89 -6.80 -0.75
N CYS A 45 -0.96 -6.72 -2.09
CA CYS A 45 -1.81 -5.74 -2.77
C CYS A 45 -3.30 -5.90 -2.44
N LYS A 46 -3.80 -7.14 -2.35
CA LYS A 46 -5.17 -7.44 -1.93
C LYS A 46 -5.43 -6.99 -0.49
N GLU A 47 -4.55 -7.35 0.43
CA GLU A 47 -4.66 -6.98 1.84
C GLU A 47 -4.63 -5.45 2.04
N ILE A 48 -3.78 -4.73 1.30
CA ILE A 48 -3.73 -3.27 1.31
C ILE A 48 -5.03 -2.67 0.75
N ARG A 49 -5.55 -3.20 -0.37
CA ARG A 49 -6.82 -2.75 -0.94
C ARG A 49 -7.98 -2.93 0.04
N GLU A 50 -8.03 -4.05 0.74
CA GLU A 50 -9.03 -4.33 1.77
C GLU A 50 -8.88 -3.40 2.98
N LEU A 51 -7.65 -3.18 3.46
CA LEU A 51 -7.36 -2.22 4.53
C LEU A 51 -7.85 -0.81 4.16
N LEU A 52 -7.63 -0.42 2.91
CA LEU A 52 -8.07 0.86 2.38
C LEU A 52 -9.54 0.87 2.01
N ASN A 53 -10.25 -0.27 2.01
CA ASN A 53 -11.60 -0.38 1.46
C ASN A 53 -11.74 0.40 0.14
N PHE A 54 -10.78 0.18 -0.78
CA PHE A 54 -10.64 0.94 -2.02
C PHE A 54 -11.54 0.36 -3.11
N ASN A 55 -12.42 1.22 -3.65
CA ASN A 55 -13.45 0.82 -4.61
C ASN A 55 -12.89 0.53 -6.02
N GLY A 56 -11.72 1.06 -6.37
CA GLY A 56 -11.06 0.77 -7.65
C GLY A 56 -10.35 -0.58 -7.67
N THR A 57 -9.64 -0.83 -8.76
CA THR A 57 -8.83 -2.04 -8.97
C THR A 57 -7.49 -1.98 -8.24
N ILE A 58 -6.84 -3.13 -8.09
CA ILE A 58 -5.47 -3.20 -7.56
C ILE A 58 -4.51 -2.44 -8.48
N ASP A 59 -4.69 -2.55 -9.79
CA ASP A 59 -3.84 -1.91 -10.79
C ASP A 59 -3.88 -0.38 -10.65
N GLU A 60 -5.07 0.20 -10.51
CA GLU A 60 -5.24 1.63 -10.25
C GLU A 60 -4.59 2.05 -8.92
N LEU A 61 -4.74 1.25 -7.88
CA LEU A 61 -4.20 1.57 -6.55
C LEU A 61 -2.66 1.64 -6.55
N PHE A 62 -2.02 0.74 -7.28
CA PHE A 62 -0.56 0.62 -7.39
C PHE A 62 -0.01 1.22 -8.69
N LYS A 63 -0.75 2.16 -9.31
CA LYS A 63 -0.27 2.88 -10.48
C LYS A 63 0.87 3.84 -10.09
N THR A 64 1.94 3.84 -10.88
CA THR A 64 3.14 4.68 -10.68
C THR A 64 3.17 5.93 -11.59
N GLU A 65 2.20 6.07 -12.50
CA GLU A 65 2.06 7.18 -13.46
C GLU A 65 1.22 8.34 -12.92
#